data_AF-A0A0R3R3B9-F1
#
_entry.id   AF-A0A0R3R3B9-F1
#
_cell.length_a   1.000
_cell.length_b   1.000
_cell.length_c   1.000
_cell.angle_alpha   90.00
_cell.angle_beta   90.00
_cell.angle_gamma   90.00
#
_symmetry.space_group_name_H-M   'P 1'
#
loop_
_entity.id
_entity.type
_entity.pdbx_description
1 polymer ?
#
loop_
_entity_poly.entity_id
_entity_poly.type
_entity_poly.pdbx_seq_one_letter_code
_entity_poly.pdbx_strand_id
1 'polypeptide(L)'
;MQLSDKLLLPPLRPCDGDKKCLIIDLDETLVHSSFKPVKNPDFIIPVEIDNVIHQVYVLKRPYVDEFLERIGDKFECVLFTASLAKYADPVADFLDKRGVFRARLFRESCVFHKGNYVK
;
A
#
# COMPACT_ATOMS: atom_id res chain seq x y z
N MET A 1 18.09 -22.00 -2.99
CA MET A 1 16.98 -21.12 -2.54
C MET A 1 15.89 -21.25 -3.59
N GLN A 2 14.90 -22.10 -3.32
CA GLN A 2 13.85 -22.43 -4.27
C GLN A 2 12.89 -21.24 -4.30
N LEU A 3 13.00 -20.39 -5.32
CA LEU A 3 11.96 -19.42 -5.63
C LEU A 3 10.71 -20.25 -5.94
N SER A 4 9.67 -20.15 -5.11
CA SER A 4 8.40 -20.76 -5.47
C SER A 4 7.90 -20.05 -6.72
N ASP A 5 7.52 -20.79 -7.76
CA ASP A 5 6.85 -20.30 -8.97
C ASP A 5 5.43 -19.77 -8.69
N LYS A 6 5.17 -19.29 -7.46
CA LYS A 6 3.89 -18.78 -7.05
C LYS A 6 3.82 -17.31 -7.45
N LEU A 7 3.00 -17.02 -8.45
CA LEU A 7 2.62 -15.65 -8.80
C LEU A 7 2.04 -14.93 -7.57
N LEU A 8 2.44 -13.67 -7.38
CA LEU A 8 1.96 -12.84 -6.26
C LEU A 8 0.53 -12.33 -6.47
N LEU A 9 0.12 -12.17 -7.73
CA LEU A 9 -1.20 -11.66 -8.09
C LEU A 9 -2.15 -12.80 -8.46
N PRO A 10 -3.46 -12.66 -8.17
CA PRO A 10 -4.48 -13.55 -8.69
C PRO A 10 -4.60 -13.41 -10.22
N PRO A 11 -5.36 -14.29 -10.89
CA PRO A 11 -5.68 -14.12 -12.31
C PRO A 11 -6.31 -12.76 -12.60
N LEU A 12 -5.92 -12.18 -13.74
CA LEU A 12 -6.39 -10.88 -14.20
C LEU A 12 -7.92 -10.84 -14.33
N ARG A 13 -8.53 -9.77 -13.84
CA ARG A 13 -9.98 -9.56 -13.98
C ARG A 13 -10.32 -9.23 -15.43
N PRO A 14 -11.45 -9.71 -15.99
CA PRO A 14 -11.84 -9.39 -17.38
C PRO A 14 -11.90 -7.88 -17.67
N CYS A 15 -12.34 -7.06 -16.70
CA CYS A 15 -12.43 -5.60 -16.85
C CYS A 15 -11.08 -4.86 -16.88
N ASP A 16 -9.98 -5.55 -16.55
CA ASP A 16 -8.63 -4.99 -16.57
C ASP A 16 -7.77 -5.61 -17.69
N GLY A 17 -8.36 -6.43 -18.59
CA GLY A 17 -7.67 -7.20 -19.63
C GLY A 17 -6.76 -6.40 -20.58
N ASP A 18 -7.14 -5.18 -20.93
CA ASP A 18 -6.38 -4.29 -21.82
C ASP A 18 -5.53 -3.25 -21.07
N LYS A 19 -5.52 -3.29 -19.74
CA LYS A 19 -4.82 -2.31 -18.91
C LYS A 19 -3.42 -2.80 -18.57
N LYS A 20 -2.49 -1.86 -18.45
CA LYS A 20 -1.18 -2.16 -17.84
C LYS A 20 -1.34 -2.31 -16.32
N CYS A 21 -0.58 -3.21 -15.73
CA CYS A 21 -0.44 -3.30 -14.28
C CYS A 21 0.45 -2.14 -13.77
N LEU A 22 -0.03 -1.40 -12.78
CA LEU A 22 0.71 -0.31 -12.15
C LEU A 22 0.93 -0.64 -10.67
N ILE A 23 2.18 -0.91 -10.33
CA ILE A 23 2.61 -1.13 -8.94
C ILE A 23 2.82 0.23 -8.27
N ILE A 24 2.21 0.42 -7.10
CA ILE A 24 2.21 1.69 -6.39
C ILE A 24 2.69 1.46 -4.96
N ASP A 25 3.71 2.21 -4.55
CA ASP A 25 4.18 2.21 -3.16
C ASP A 25 3.28 3.07 -2.26
N LEU A 26 3.33 2.82 -0.94
CA LEU A 26 2.55 3.53 0.06
C LEU A 26 3.33 4.68 0.70
N ASP A 27 4.31 4.33 1.53
CA ASP A 27 5.07 5.26 2.37
C ASP A 27 6.03 6.08 1.50
N GLU A 28 6.14 7.37 1.80
CA GLU A 28 6.90 8.39 1.04
C GLU A 28 6.48 8.53 -0.45
N THR A 29 5.38 7.86 -0.85
CA THR A 29 4.83 7.91 -2.21
C THR A 29 3.43 8.50 -2.22
N LEU A 30 2.49 7.91 -1.47
CA LEU A 30 1.10 8.37 -1.32
C LEU A 30 0.86 9.07 0.02
N VAL A 31 1.59 8.65 1.05
CA VAL A 31 1.48 9.16 2.41
C VAL A 31 2.83 9.27 3.07
N HIS A 32 2.90 9.99 4.18
CA HIS A 32 3.99 9.92 5.14
C HIS A 32 3.43 9.62 6.53
N SER A 33 4.10 8.73 7.27
CA SER A 33 3.63 8.24 8.56
C SER A 33 4.70 8.34 9.65
N SER A 34 4.27 8.60 10.88
CA SER A 34 5.16 8.76 12.03
C SER A 34 4.54 8.22 13.31
N PHE A 35 5.37 7.61 14.17
CA PHE A 35 5.00 7.30 15.56
C PHE A 35 5.05 8.53 16.47
N LYS A 36 5.73 9.60 16.05
CA LYS A 36 5.73 10.87 16.78
C LYS A 36 4.48 11.66 16.39
N PRO A 37 3.76 12.27 17.36
CA PRO A 37 2.66 13.15 17.05
C PRO A 37 3.04 14.23 16.05
N VAL A 38 2.22 14.40 15.02
CA VAL A 38 2.37 15.46 14.01
C VAL A 38 1.20 16.43 14.13
N LYS A 39 1.41 17.68 13.70
CA LYS A 39 0.34 18.68 13.69
C LYS A 39 -0.62 18.39 12.54
N ASN A 40 -1.93 18.39 12.83
CA ASN A 40 -3.01 18.21 11.86
C ASN A 40 -2.83 16.96 10.96
N PRO A 41 -2.74 15.74 11.54
CA PRO A 41 -2.72 14.52 10.74
C PRO A 41 -4.02 14.38 9.95
N ASP A 42 -3.95 13.79 8.76
CA ASP A 42 -5.16 13.43 7.99
C ASP A 42 -5.91 12.27 8.63
N PHE A 43 -5.17 11.32 9.21
CA PHE A 43 -5.73 10.22 10.00
C PHE A 43 -4.72 9.66 11.00
N ILE A 44 -5.24 8.99 12.04
CA ILE A 44 -4.46 8.34 13.09
C ILE A 44 -4.88 6.88 13.13
N ILE A 45 -3.91 5.97 12.99
CA ILE A 45 -4.13 4.53 12.94
C ILE A 45 -3.54 3.88 14.19
N PRO A 46 -4.34 3.17 15.02
CA PRO A 46 -3.80 2.35 16.10
C PRO A 46 -3.17 1.09 15.52
N VAL A 47 -1.88 0.87 15.79
CA VAL A 47 -1.14 -0.32 15.33
C VAL A 47 -0.58 -1.05 16.54
N GLU A 48 -0.88 -2.34 16.66
CA GLU A 48 -0.33 -3.19 17.70
C GLU A 48 1.09 -3.67 17.33
N ILE A 49 2.06 -3.39 18.19
CA ILE A 49 3.45 -3.84 18.08
C ILE A 49 3.84 -4.39 19.44
N ASP A 50 4.29 -5.66 19.47
CA ASP A 50 4.69 -6.35 20.71
C ASP A 50 3.64 -6.24 21.83
N ASN A 51 2.36 -6.45 21.47
CA ASN A 51 1.18 -6.36 22.34
C ASN A 51 0.92 -4.96 22.94
N VAL A 52 1.55 -3.91 22.40
CA VAL A 52 1.32 -2.51 22.77
C VAL A 52 0.70 -1.77 21.59
N ILE A 53 -0.38 -1.03 21.84
CA ILE A 53 -1.01 -0.19 20.82
C ILE A 53 -0.22 1.12 20.71
N HIS A 54 0.32 1.38 19.53
CA HIS A 54 0.97 2.62 19.16
C HIS A 54 0.09 3.40 18.19
N GLN A 55 -0.01 4.72 18.40
CA GLN A 55 -0.69 5.60 17.45
C GLN A 55 0.26 6.00 16.33
N VAL A 56 -0.12 5.71 15.09
CA VAL A 56 0.60 6.13 13.88
C VAL A 56 -0.15 7.30 13.26
N TYR A 57 0.53 8.42 13.12
CA TYR A 57 -0.01 9.65 12.56
C TYR A 57 0.35 9.70 11.08
N VAL A 58 -0.65 9.87 10.21
CA VAL A 58 -0.48 9.81 8.76
C VAL A 58 -0.86 11.12 8.11
N LEU A 59 -0.02 11.56 7.18
CA LEU A 59 -0.24 12.72 6.32
C LEU A 59 -0.38 12.25 4.87
N LYS A 60 -1.42 12.72 4.20
CA LYS A 60 -1.63 12.49 2.78
C LYS A 60 -0.68 13.35 1.97
N ARG A 61 -0.12 12.77 0.91
CA ARG A 61 0.55 13.58 -0.10
C ARG A 61 -0.49 14.44 -0.81
N PRO A 62 -0.21 15.73 -1.08
CA PRO A 62 -1.11 16.57 -1.87
C PRO A 62 -1.51 15.89 -3.19
N TYR A 63 -2.80 16.01 -3.55
CA TYR A 63 -3.40 15.44 -4.76
C TYR A 63 -3.48 13.90 -4.81
N VAL A 64 -3.26 13.19 -3.70
CA VAL A 64 -3.36 11.72 -3.68
C VAL A 64 -4.75 11.20 -4.08
N ASP A 65 -5.82 11.88 -3.68
CA ASP A 65 -7.20 11.45 -4.03
C ASP A 65 -7.44 11.55 -5.54
N GLU A 66 -7.10 12.70 -6.13
CA GLU A 66 -7.21 12.95 -7.58
C GLU A 66 -6.32 11.97 -8.36
N PHE A 67 -5.10 11.71 -7.87
CA PHE A 67 -4.18 10.76 -8.47
C PHE A 67 -4.79 9.35 -8.51
N LEU A 68 -5.26 8.82 -7.37
CA LEU A 68 -5.86 7.49 -7.28
C LEU A 68 -7.13 7.39 -8.15
N GLU A 69 -7.97 8.41 -8.13
CA GLU A 69 -9.15 8.51 -8.99
C GLU A 69 -8.77 8.42 -10.48
N ARG A 70 -7.74 9.15 -10.90
CA ARG A 70 -7.39 9.24 -12.33
C ARG A 70 -6.75 7.98 -12.87
N ILE A 71 -5.96 7.27 -12.05
CA ILE A 71 -5.26 6.05 -12.46
C ILE A 71 -6.12 4.80 -12.38
N GLY A 72 -7.11 4.73 -11.48
CA GLY A 72 -7.91 3.53 -11.25
C GLY A 72 -8.72 3.07 -12.46
N ASP A 73 -9.08 4.02 -13.34
CA ASP A 73 -9.76 3.70 -14.61
C ASP A 73 -8.77 3.29 -15.72
N LYS A 74 -7.50 3.69 -15.61
CA LYS A 74 -6.46 3.54 -16.65
C LYS A 74 -5.58 2.29 -16.48
N PHE A 75 -5.41 1.82 -15.25
CA PHE A 75 -4.48 0.75 -14.91
C PHE A 75 -5.14 -0.33 -14.05
N GLU A 76 -4.56 -1.52 -14.06
CA GLU A 76 -4.75 -2.48 -12.97
C GLU A 76 -3.81 -2.05 -11.83
N CYS A 77 -4.33 -1.27 -10.88
CA CYS A 77 -3.52 -0.76 -9.79
C CYS A 77 -3.30 -1.81 -8.69
N VAL A 78 -2.05 -1.99 -8.28
CA VAL A 78 -1.67 -2.88 -7.17
C VAL A 78 -0.88 -2.07 -6.16
N LEU A 79 -1.33 -2.09 -4.91
CA LEU A 79 -0.54 -1.56 -3.80
C LEU A 79 0.58 -2.56 -3.50
N PHE A 80 1.84 -2.14 -3.52
CA PHE A 80 2.97 -2.98 -3.12
C PHE A 80 3.92 -2.18 -2.23
N THR A 81 3.88 -2.49 -0.94
CA THR A 81 4.65 -1.80 0.10
C THR A 81 5.54 -2.76 0.88
N ALA A 82 6.67 -2.25 1.38
CA ALA A 82 7.53 -2.97 2.33
C ALA A 82 7.00 -2.87 3.78
N SER A 83 5.85 -2.26 4.00
CA SER A 83 5.18 -2.16 5.29
C SER A 83 4.34 -3.40 5.61
N LEU A 84 4.07 -3.61 6.90
CA LEU A 84 3.23 -4.72 7.38
C LEU A 84 1.74 -4.42 7.13
N ALA A 85 0.96 -5.46 6.81
CA ALA A 85 -0.48 -5.36 6.56
C ALA A 85 -1.24 -4.65 7.70
N LYS A 86 -0.91 -4.95 8.96
CA LYS A 86 -1.53 -4.33 10.15
C LYS A 86 -1.52 -2.79 10.19
N TYR A 87 -0.61 -2.17 9.45
CA TYR A 87 -0.57 -0.71 9.25
C TYR A 87 -1.09 -0.34 7.86
N ALA A 88 -0.58 -1.01 6.81
CA ALA A 88 -0.83 -0.62 5.43
C ALA A 88 -2.28 -0.84 4.98
N ASP A 89 -2.96 -1.88 5.49
CA ASP A 89 -4.37 -2.14 5.15
C ASP A 89 -5.30 -1.02 5.65
N PRO A 90 -5.30 -0.65 6.95
CA PRO A 90 -6.09 0.48 7.42
C PRO A 90 -5.82 1.76 6.64
N VAL A 91 -4.56 2.08 6.36
CA VAL A 91 -4.20 3.28 5.57
C VAL A 91 -4.79 3.20 4.15
N ALA A 92 -4.68 2.04 3.49
CA ALA A 92 -5.25 1.84 2.17
C ALA A 92 -6.78 1.96 2.18
N ASP A 93 -7.47 1.46 3.21
CA ASP A 93 -8.92 1.64 3.37
C ASP A 93 -9.32 3.10 3.58
N PHE A 94 -8.46 3.89 4.24
CA PHE A 94 -8.65 5.34 4.36
C PHE A 94 -8.44 6.09 3.04
N LEU A 95 -7.45 5.71 2.23
CA LEU A 95 -7.15 6.36 0.95
C LEU A 95 -8.09 5.93 -0.17
N ASP A 96 -8.30 4.63 -0.34
CA ASP A 96 -8.94 4.05 -1.51
C ASP A 96 -10.47 3.95 -1.35
N LYS A 97 -11.13 5.09 -1.52
CA LYS A 97 -12.61 5.16 -1.43
C LYS A 97 -13.34 4.58 -2.65
N ARG A 98 -12.61 4.27 -3.74
CA ARG A 98 -13.18 3.85 -5.02
C ARG A 98 -12.81 2.42 -5.42
N GLY A 99 -12.07 1.70 -4.60
CA GLY A 99 -11.61 0.34 -4.90
C GLY A 99 -10.62 0.30 -6.07
N VAL A 100 -9.75 1.31 -6.16
CA VAL A 100 -8.68 1.46 -7.15
C VAL A 100 -7.71 0.28 -7.07
N PHE A 101 -7.29 -0.12 -5.87
CA PHE A 101 -6.33 -1.22 -5.71
C PHE A 101 -7.01 -2.58 -5.92
N ARG A 102 -6.57 -3.33 -6.94
CA ARG A 102 -7.06 -4.68 -7.26
C ARG A 102 -6.50 -5.76 -6.36
N ALA A 103 -5.29 -5.53 -5.87
CA ALA A 103 -4.57 -6.35 -4.92
C ALA A 103 -3.68 -5.48 -4.03
N ARG A 104 -3.35 -6.00 -2.85
CA ARG A 104 -2.41 -5.39 -1.90
C ARG A 104 -1.35 -6.42 -1.55
N LEU A 105 -0.09 -6.04 -1.76
CA LEU A 105 1.10 -6.82 -1.46
C LEU A 105 1.90 -6.08 -0.39
N PHE A 106 2.29 -6.81 0.64
CA PHE A 106 2.93 -6.26 1.83
C PHE A 106 4.37 -6.78 1.95
N ARG A 107 5.01 -6.48 3.08
CA ARG A 107 6.39 -6.89 3.38
C ARG A 107 6.68 -8.36 3.07
N GLU A 108 5.74 -9.26 3.35
CA GLU A 108 5.89 -10.70 3.16
C GLU A 108 5.97 -11.11 1.68
N SER A 109 5.51 -10.23 0.78
CA SER A 109 5.63 -10.39 -0.68
C SER A 109 6.95 -9.83 -1.24
N CYS A 110 7.67 -9.02 -0.47
CA CYS A 110 8.97 -8.49 -0.88
C CYS A 110 10.07 -9.57 -0.75
N VAL A 111 11.08 -9.48 -1.61
CA VAL A 111 12.33 -10.25 -1.46
C VAL A 111 13.31 -9.45 -0.60
N PHE A 112 13.74 -10.02 0.53
CA PHE A 112 14.79 -9.40 1.35
C PHE A 112 16.17 -9.69 0.74
N HIS A 113 16.77 -8.69 0.11
CA HIS A 113 18.05 -8.79 -0.58
C HIS A 113 19.02 -7.72 -0.07
N LYS A 114 20.15 -8.15 0.49
CA LYS A 114 21.25 -7.28 0.96
C LYS A 114 20.76 -6.13 1.87
N GLY A 115 19.95 -6.46 2.87
CA GLY A 115 19.45 -5.48 3.84
C GLY A 115 18.26 -4.63 3.33
N ASN A 116 17.78 -4.86 2.11
CA ASN A 116 16.69 -4.10 1.51
C ASN A 116 15.51 -5.01 1.16
N TYR A 117 14.30 -4.48 1.25
CA TYR A 117 13.11 -5.12 0.70
C TYR A 117 12.96 -4.71 -0.76
N VAL A 118 13.09 -5.67 -1.67
CA VAL A 118 12.91 -5.51 -3.12
C VAL A 118 11.51 -5.99 -3.49
N LYS A 119 10.81 -5.19 -4.29
CA LYS A 119 9.47 -5.46 -4.80
C LYS A 119 9.56 -5.96 -6.23
#